data_AF-A0A6S6R8R0-F1
#
_entry.id   AF-A0A6S6R8R0-F1
#
_cell.length_a   1.000
_cell.length_b   1.000
_cell.length_c   1.000
_cell.angle_alpha   90.00
_cell.angle_beta   90.00
_cell.angle_gamma   90.00
#
_symmetry.space_group_name_H-M   'P 1'
#
loop_
_entity.id
_entity.type
_entity.pdbx_description
1 polymer ?
#
loop_
_entity_poly.entity_id
_entity_poly.type
_entity_poly.pdbx_seq_one_letter_code
_entity_poly.pdbx_strand_id
1 'polypeptide(L)'
;MFQIGDRIGENVALKFSDIEYGKIAIQRMEEKGLVFDGENFKSAGVQIVEHLKKENDSEYRFISLTDKAKEIISKARKLNPDGEFIFERNGERLTARAVTYWLWKYCRDAGITYKSPHCTRRTTASRLSTEGMHLIR
;
A
#
# COMPACT_ATOMS: atom_id res chain seq x y z
N MET A 1 3.43 1.39 -4.04
CA MET A 1 2.59 2.12 -5.01
C MET A 1 3.21 2.28 -6.40
N PHE A 2 4.16 3.22 -6.63
CA PHE A 2 4.66 3.53 -7.99
C PHE A 2 5.40 2.38 -8.72
N GLN A 3 5.85 1.38 -7.97
CA GLN A 3 6.62 0.25 -8.50
C GLN A 3 5.80 -1.03 -8.68
N ILE A 4 4.70 -1.17 -7.93
CA ILE A 4 3.97 -2.45 -7.82
C ILE A 4 2.46 -2.31 -8.05
N GLY A 5 1.93 -1.08 -8.24
CA GLY A 5 0.54 -0.86 -8.64
C GLY A 5 -0.52 -1.27 -7.59
N ASP A 6 -0.14 -1.39 -6.33
CA ASP A 6 -1.01 -1.65 -5.20
C ASP A 6 -1.88 -0.43 -4.82
N ARG A 7 -3.00 -0.68 -4.13
CA ARG A 7 -3.82 0.39 -3.54
C ARG A 7 -3.07 1.00 -2.37
N ILE A 8 -3.34 2.28 -2.08
CA ILE A 8 -2.67 2.95 -0.95
C ILE A 8 -2.96 2.26 0.39
N GLY A 9 -4.18 1.75 0.60
CA GLY A 9 -4.54 1.00 1.80
C GLY A 9 -3.78 -0.32 1.92
N GLU A 10 -3.59 -1.04 0.80
CA GLU A 10 -2.73 -2.23 0.73
C GLU A 10 -1.28 -1.84 1.04
N ASN A 11 -0.78 -0.76 0.41
CA ASN A 11 0.61 -0.32 0.51
C ASN A 11 1.06 -0.03 1.94
N VAL A 12 0.20 0.64 2.72
CA VAL A 12 0.49 0.98 4.12
C VAL A 12 0.25 -0.19 5.09
N ALA A 13 -0.33 -1.29 4.61
CA ALA A 13 -0.58 -2.49 5.38
C ALA A 13 0.45 -3.59 5.13
N LEU A 14 1.37 -3.41 4.19
CA LEU A 14 2.42 -4.37 3.86
C LEU A 14 3.38 -4.58 5.03
N LYS A 15 3.61 -5.85 5.36
CA LYS A 15 4.61 -6.30 6.32
C LYS A 15 5.80 -6.91 5.59
N PHE A 16 6.95 -6.90 6.26
CA PHE A 16 8.12 -7.58 5.69
C PHE A 16 7.95 -9.10 5.60
N SER A 17 7.14 -9.69 6.48
CA SER A 17 6.77 -11.11 6.43
C SER A 17 5.93 -11.48 5.21
N ASP A 18 5.39 -10.51 4.47
CA ASP A 18 4.60 -10.76 3.26
C ASP A 18 5.49 -11.02 2.02
N ILE A 19 6.82 -10.93 2.16
CA ILE A 19 7.76 -11.05 1.05
C ILE A 19 8.33 -12.47 0.97
N GLU A 20 8.11 -13.12 -0.17
CA GLU A 20 8.60 -14.46 -0.44
C GLU A 20 9.10 -14.56 -1.90
N TYR A 21 10.29 -15.15 -2.10
CA TYR A 21 10.84 -15.44 -3.43
C TYR A 21 10.81 -14.25 -4.43
N GLY A 22 11.06 -13.03 -3.94
CA GLY A 22 11.05 -11.82 -4.77
C GLY A 22 9.65 -11.33 -5.17
N LYS A 23 8.60 -11.88 -4.59
CA LYS A 23 7.20 -11.45 -4.69
C LYS A 23 6.73 -10.95 -3.33
N ILE A 24 5.64 -10.19 -3.32
CA ILE A 24 4.96 -9.76 -2.11
C ILE A 24 3.49 -10.15 -2.15
N ALA A 25 2.99 -10.74 -1.07
CA ALA A 25 1.60 -11.14 -0.91
C ALA A 25 0.75 -9.95 -0.41
N ILE A 26 -0.36 -9.66 -1.08
CA ILE A 26 -1.30 -8.62 -0.63
C ILE A 26 -2.35 -9.26 0.28
N GLN A 27 -2.05 -9.28 1.59
CA GLN A 27 -2.88 -9.99 2.58
C GLN A 27 -3.88 -9.10 3.32
N ARG A 28 -3.68 -7.78 3.29
CA ARG A 28 -4.39 -6.84 4.17
C ARG A 28 -4.45 -5.45 3.57
N MET A 29 -5.37 -4.64 4.07
CA MET A 29 -5.50 -3.23 3.68
C MET A 29 -5.96 -2.34 4.84
N GLU A 30 -5.56 -1.07 4.80
CA GLU A 30 -6.16 -0.04 5.64
C GLU A 30 -7.58 0.28 5.15
N GLU A 31 -8.54 0.21 6.06
CA GLU A 31 -9.92 0.66 5.86
C GLU A 31 -10.33 1.72 6.89
N LYS A 32 -11.29 2.55 6.51
CA LYS A 32 -11.88 3.54 7.40
C LYS A 32 -12.96 2.88 8.24
N GLY A 33 -12.79 2.87 9.56
CA GLY A 33 -13.83 2.46 10.48
C GLY A 33 -14.96 3.49 10.49
N LEU A 34 -16.20 3.02 10.43
CA LEU A 34 -17.41 3.83 10.56
C LEU A 34 -18.25 3.30 11.72
N VAL A 35 -18.72 4.20 12.58
CA VAL A 35 -19.63 3.90 13.68
C VAL A 35 -20.90 4.69 13.47
N PHE A 36 -22.05 4.02 13.58
CA PHE A 36 -23.35 4.65 13.54
C PHE A 36 -23.72 5.15 14.92
N ASP A 37 -24.03 6.44 15.05
CA ASP A 37 -24.36 7.07 16.34
C ASP A 37 -25.87 7.21 16.60
N GLY A 38 -26.71 6.60 15.75
CA GLY A 38 -28.16 6.73 15.78
C GLY A 38 -28.71 7.66 14.70
N GLU A 39 -27.90 8.58 14.17
CA GLU A 39 -28.31 9.53 13.13
C GLU A 39 -27.40 9.49 11.90
N ASN A 40 -26.08 9.40 12.11
CA ASN A 40 -25.08 9.48 11.05
C ASN A 40 -23.95 8.47 11.25
N PHE A 41 -23.28 8.10 10.16
CA PHE A 41 -22.02 7.37 10.23
C PHE A 41 -20.87 8.35 10.51
N LYS A 42 -20.24 8.21 11.67
CA LYS A 42 -19.03 8.95 12.05
C LYS A 42 -17.78 8.09 11.83
N SER A 43 -16.66 8.75 11.53
CA SER A 43 -15.39 8.04 11.40
C SER A 43 -14.89 7.58 12.77
N ALA A 44 -14.57 6.30 12.89
CA ALA A 44 -13.93 5.71 14.06
C ALA A 44 -12.42 5.50 13.86
N GLY A 45 -11.80 6.30 13.00
CA GLY A 45 -10.39 6.14 12.62
C GLY A 45 -10.17 5.14 11.48
N VAL A 46 -8.98 4.57 11.43
CA VAL A 46 -8.54 3.61 10.43
C VAL A 46 -8.08 2.32 11.10
N GLN A 47 -8.33 1.20 10.44
CA GLN A 47 -7.95 -0.13 10.91
C GLN A 47 -7.31 -0.93 9.78
N ILE A 48 -6.49 -1.92 10.13
CA ILE A 48 -6.01 -2.91 9.17
C ILE A 48 -7.01 -4.05 9.14
N VAL A 49 -7.52 -4.35 7.96
CA VAL A 49 -8.46 -5.45 7.70
C VAL A 49 -7.72 -6.52 6.90
N GLU A 50 -7.86 -7.77 7.34
CA GLU A 50 -7.36 -8.93 6.61
C GLU A 50 -8.23 -9.19 5.39
N HIS A 51 -7.59 -9.42 4.25
CA HIS A 51 -8.24 -10.08 3.13
C HIS A 51 -8.33 -11.58 3.47
N LEU A 52 -9.44 -11.98 4.07
CA LEU A 52 -9.75 -13.39 4.26
C LEU A 52 -9.80 -14.07 2.89
N LYS A 53 -9.13 -15.21 2.77
CA LYS A 53 -9.32 -16.11 1.63
C LYS A 53 -10.80 -16.41 1.53
N LYS A 54 -11.45 -16.03 0.44
CA LYS A 54 -12.79 -16.55 0.16
C LYS A 54 -12.62 -18.04 -0.15
N GLU A 55 -13.54 -18.87 0.33
CA GLU A 55 -13.47 -20.34 0.15
C GLU A 55 -13.30 -20.78 -1.31
N ASN A 56 -13.63 -19.92 -2.27
CA ASN A 56 -13.55 -20.16 -3.72
C ASN A 56 -12.41 -19.39 -4.43
N ASP A 57 -11.54 -18.69 -3.71
CA ASP A 57 -10.44 -17.90 -4.28
C ASP A 57 -9.10 -18.57 -3.93
N SER A 58 -8.45 -19.16 -4.93
CA SER A 58 -7.42 -20.18 -4.72
C SER A 58 -6.03 -19.64 -4.37
N GLU A 59 -5.78 -18.33 -4.37
CA GLU A 59 -4.44 -17.81 -4.07
C GLU A 59 -4.47 -16.34 -3.59
N TYR A 60 -3.60 -15.99 -2.64
CA TYR A 60 -3.36 -14.57 -2.33
C TYR A 60 -2.85 -13.87 -3.59
N ARG A 61 -3.24 -12.61 -3.79
CA ARG A 61 -2.67 -11.80 -4.88
C ARG A 61 -1.20 -11.53 -4.61
N PHE A 62 -0.31 -12.18 -5.37
CA PHE A 62 1.12 -11.91 -5.35
C PHE A 62 1.52 -10.87 -6.40
N ILE A 63 2.44 -9.98 -6.04
CA ILE A 63 3.02 -9.00 -6.96
C ILE A 63 4.54 -9.17 -7.00
N SER A 64 5.11 -9.33 -8.20
CA SER A 64 6.55 -9.38 -8.39
C SER A 64 7.20 -8.04 -8.01
N LEU A 65 8.29 -8.08 -7.24
CA LEU A 65 9.02 -6.89 -6.84
C LEU A 65 10.02 -6.49 -7.94
N THR A 66 9.89 -5.27 -8.45
CA THR A 66 10.92 -4.64 -9.28
C THR A 66 12.19 -4.43 -8.46
N ASP A 67 13.34 -4.29 -9.11
CA ASP A 67 14.59 -4.03 -8.39
C ASP A 67 14.55 -2.72 -7.62
N LYS A 68 13.84 -1.70 -8.14
CA LYS A 68 13.61 -0.46 -7.41
C LYS A 68 12.72 -0.66 -6.19
N ALA A 69 11.70 -1.52 -6.26
CA ALA A 69 10.89 -1.88 -5.10
C ALA A 69 11.75 -2.58 -4.03
N LYS A 70 12.59 -3.54 -4.41
CA LYS A 70 13.52 -4.22 -3.49
C LYS A 70 14.47 -3.24 -2.81
N GLU A 71 15.02 -2.27 -3.56
CA GLU A 71 15.89 -1.23 -3.01
C GLU A 71 15.16 -0.38 -1.94
N ILE A 72 13.93 0.04 -2.23
CA ILE A 72 13.11 0.84 -1.30
C ILE A 72 12.80 0.03 -0.03
N ILE A 73 12.41 -1.24 -0.17
CA ILE A 73 12.13 -2.13 0.96
C ILE A 73 13.39 -2.34 1.80
N SER A 74 14.54 -2.56 1.17
CA SER A 74 15.82 -2.69 1.88
C SER A 74 16.16 -1.44 2.69
N LYS A 75 15.95 -0.25 2.11
CA LYS A 75 16.14 1.03 2.83
C LYS A 75 15.18 1.17 4.01
N ALA A 76 13.92 0.81 3.81
CA ALA A 76 12.93 0.83 4.87
C ALA A 76 13.31 -0.12 6.04
N ARG A 77 13.77 -1.34 5.73
CA ARG A 77 14.27 -2.29 6.75
C ARG A 77 15.47 -1.73 7.52
N LYS A 78 16.39 -1.04 6.85
CA LYS A 78 17.55 -0.42 7.52
C LYS A 78 17.13 0.71 8.48
N LEU A 79 16.09 1.45 8.13
CA LEU A 79 15.56 2.54 8.96
C LEU A 79 14.79 2.00 10.18
N ASN A 80 14.03 0.92 9.99
CA ASN A 80 13.30 0.24 11.07
C ASN A 80 13.61 -1.27 11.06
N PRO A 81 14.76 -1.70 11.64
CA PRO A 81 15.16 -3.10 11.64
C PRO A 81 14.13 -4.02 12.28
N ASP A 82 13.55 -3.58 13.39
CA ASP A 82 12.56 -4.34 14.18
C ASP A 82 11.10 -4.03 13.80
N GLY A 83 10.90 -3.18 12.78
CA GLY A 83 9.57 -2.79 12.32
C GLY A 83 8.80 -3.96 11.73
N GLU A 84 7.51 -4.03 12.04
CA GLU A 84 6.61 -5.06 11.50
C GLU A 84 6.18 -4.68 10.07
N PHE A 85 5.75 -3.43 9.91
CA PHE A 85 5.31 -2.88 8.64
C PHE A 85 6.48 -2.36 7.83
N ILE A 86 6.40 -2.46 6.49
CA ILE A 86 7.43 -1.91 5.60
C ILE A 86 7.54 -0.40 5.80
N PHE A 87 6.42 0.29 5.94
CA PHE A 87 6.39 1.74 6.12
C PHE A 87 5.96 2.10 7.53
N GLU A 88 6.96 2.26 8.40
CA GLU A 88 6.79 2.55 9.81
C GLU A 88 7.65 3.77 10.22
N ARG A 89 7.23 4.46 11.27
CA ARG A 89 8.02 5.53 11.90
C ARG A 89 7.77 5.50 13.40
N ASN A 90 8.83 5.40 14.18
CA ASN A 90 8.78 5.40 15.65
C ASN A 90 7.85 4.31 16.23
N GLY A 91 7.83 3.11 15.66
CA GLY A 91 6.96 2.02 16.12
C GLY A 91 5.53 2.07 15.56
N GLU A 92 5.16 3.12 14.83
CA GLU A 92 3.82 3.28 14.27
C GLU A 92 3.83 3.20 12.75
N ARG A 93 2.93 2.39 12.19
CA ARG A 93 2.77 2.32 10.73
C ARG A 93 2.34 3.67 10.16
N LEU A 94 2.80 3.99 8.96
CA LEU A 94 2.22 5.10 8.21
C LEU A 94 0.77 4.78 7.82
N THR A 95 -0.07 5.80 7.76
CA THR A 95 -1.46 5.67 7.29
C THR A 95 -1.59 6.14 5.84
N ALA A 96 -2.64 5.72 5.14
CA ALA A 96 -2.87 6.18 3.76
C ALA A 96 -3.04 7.70 3.71
N ARG A 97 -3.64 8.29 4.76
CA ARG A 97 -3.74 9.74 4.94
C ARG A 97 -2.36 10.39 5.04
N ALA A 98 -1.46 9.85 5.86
CA ALA A 98 -0.11 10.39 6.01
C ALA A 98 0.66 10.35 4.68
N VAL A 99 0.65 9.21 3.99
CA VAL A 99 1.30 9.07 2.68
C VAL A 99 0.72 10.04 1.65
N THR A 100 -0.61 10.21 1.61
CA THR A 100 -1.27 11.16 0.72
C THR A 100 -0.86 12.60 1.01
N TYR A 101 -0.80 12.98 2.29
CA TYR A 101 -0.38 14.31 2.72
C TYR A 101 1.07 14.59 2.30
N TRP A 102 1.99 13.67 2.57
CA TRP A 102 3.39 13.83 2.21
C TRP A 102 3.60 13.87 0.70
N LEU A 103 2.90 13.03 -0.06
CA LEU A 103 2.94 13.08 -1.52
C LEU A 103 2.48 14.44 -2.06
N TRP A 104 1.33 14.94 -1.58
CA TRP A 104 0.84 16.26 -1.96
C TRP A 104 1.83 17.38 -1.60
N LYS A 105 2.36 17.34 -0.38
CA LYS A 105 3.32 18.34 0.12
C LYS A 105 4.58 18.36 -0.74
N TYR A 106 5.17 17.20 -1.02
CA TYR A 106 6.37 17.11 -1.84
C TYR A 106 6.13 17.52 -3.29
N CYS A 107 4.97 17.17 -3.88
CA CYS A 107 4.61 17.66 -5.20
C CYS A 107 4.52 19.20 -5.22
N ARG A 108 3.82 19.78 -4.24
CA ARG A 108 3.69 21.24 -4.11
C ARG A 108 5.05 21.92 -3.95
N ASP A 109 5.87 21.43 -3.03
CA ASP A 109 7.17 22.03 -2.72
C ASP A 109 8.16 21.90 -3.90
N ALA A 110 8.01 20.86 -4.74
CA ALA A 110 8.77 20.66 -5.97
C ALA A 110 8.18 21.38 -7.20
N GLY A 111 7.05 22.07 -7.08
CA GLY A 111 6.36 22.69 -8.22
C GLY A 111 5.76 21.69 -9.22
N ILE A 112 5.54 20.44 -8.81
CA ILE A 112 5.01 19.36 -9.64
C ILE A 112 3.50 19.23 -9.41
N THR A 113 2.75 19.04 -10.50
CA THR A 113 1.31 18.76 -10.43
C THR A 113 1.04 17.48 -9.63
N TYR A 114 0.35 17.64 -8.50
CA TYR A 114 -0.09 16.50 -7.68
C TYR A 114 -1.05 15.59 -8.45
N LYS A 115 -0.84 14.28 -8.32
CA LYS A 115 -1.77 13.24 -8.76
C LYS A 115 -2.12 12.36 -7.57
N SER A 116 -3.41 12.10 -7.39
CA SER A 116 -3.88 11.29 -6.26
C SER A 116 -3.33 9.86 -6.32
N PRO A 117 -3.21 9.17 -5.17
CA PRO A 117 -2.81 7.76 -5.13
C PRO A 117 -3.62 6.86 -6.07
N HIS A 118 -4.93 7.11 -6.19
CA HIS A 118 -5.78 6.40 -7.13
C HIS A 118 -5.36 6.61 -8.60
N CYS A 119 -5.09 7.85 -9.00
CA CYS A 119 -4.59 8.16 -10.34
C CYS A 119 -3.24 7.50 -10.60
N THR A 120 -2.31 7.59 -9.64
CA THR A 120 -1.00 6.92 -9.70
C THR A 120 -1.12 5.42 -9.90
N ARG A 121 -2.01 4.77 -9.13
CA ARG A 121 -2.26 3.34 -9.24
C ARG A 121 -2.74 2.97 -10.63
N ARG A 122 -3.70 3.71 -11.20
CA ARG A 122 -4.23 3.47 -12.55
C ARG A 122 -3.12 3.58 -13.60
N THR A 123 -2.29 4.60 -13.52
CA THR A 123 -1.16 4.78 -14.45
C THR A 123 -0.13 3.66 -14.30
N THR A 124 0.21 3.27 -13.07
CA THR A 124 1.18 2.20 -12.80
C THR A 124 0.67 0.85 -13.30
N ALA A 125 -0.59 0.52 -13.00
CA ALA A 125 -1.24 -0.70 -13.48
C ALA A 125 -1.26 -0.76 -15.02
N SER A 126 -1.57 0.36 -15.67
CA SER A 126 -1.55 0.45 -17.13
C SER A 126 -0.14 0.18 -17.70
N ARG A 127 0.90 0.78 -17.10
CA ARG A 127 2.30 0.58 -17.54
C ARG A 127 2.76 -0.86 -17.36
N LEU A 128 2.53 -1.43 -16.18
CA LEU A 128 2.87 -2.83 -15.89
C LEU A 128 2.17 -3.78 -16.86
N SER A 129 0.89 -3.53 -17.17
CA SER A 129 0.16 -4.34 -18.14
C SER A 129 0.73 -4.24 -19.56
N THR A 130 1.20 -3.07 -19.98
CA THR A 130 1.86 -2.89 -21.30
C THR A 130 3.19 -3.63 -21.36
N GLU A 131 3.89 -3.77 -20.24
CA GLU A 131 5.16 -4.50 -20.11
C GLU A 131 4.97 -6.02 -19.91
N GLY A 132 3.75 -6.54 -20.03
CA GLY A 132 3.44 -7.97 -19.86
C GLY A 132 3.38 -8.43 -18.40
N MET A 133 3.49 -7.52 -17.43
CA MET A 133 3.30 -7.80 -16.01
C MET A 133 1.82 -7.67 -15.65
N HIS A 134 1.08 -8.77 -15.76
CA HIS A 134 -0.32 -8.81 -15.37
C HIS A 134 -0.46 -8.69 -13.84
N LEU A 135 -1.16 -7.64 -13.40
CA LEU A 135 -1.77 -7.62 -12.07
C LEU A 135 -2.98 -8.55 -12.15
N ILE A 136 -2.84 -9.80 -11.68
CA ILE A 136 -3.96 -10.75 -11.61
C ILE A 136 -5.12 -10.05 -10.90
N ARG A 137 -6.27 -9.99 -11.59
CA ARG A 137 -7.46 -9.21 -11.21
C ARG A 137 -8.44 -10.08 -10.45
#